data_AF-A0A6I6SI70-F1
#
_entry.id   AF-A0A6I6SI70-F1
#
_cell.length_a   1.000
_cell.length_b   1.000
_cell.length_c   1.000
_cell.angle_alpha   90.00
_cell.angle_beta   90.00
_cell.angle_gamma   90.00
#
_symmetry.space_group_name_H-M   'P 1'
#
loop_
_entity.id
_entity.type
_entity.pdbx_description
1 polymer ?
#
loop_
_entity_poly.entity_id
_entity_poly.type
_entity_poly.pdbx_seq_one_letter_code
_entity_poly.pdbx_strand_id
1 'polypeptide(L)'
;MNEVVLSHWAGIMRELPKSRLFLKSLQYNSEELCQRVREIMAGHGVEADRLIIEGPSPNLELLKSYNRVDIALDPWPYSGGLSTCEAFLMGVPVVSLPGPTFAGRHSATHLVNAGMPELVVNSWNEYRERVLELASDLDSLSTIRQHLRDVLLQSPVCDAPRFAKHFATAIRAIWQRYCEGKAPAALTFDKDGKAWFEDESQPIDIVCTPNASKAGFNWQLTGKIIAIDNSAKLLQQSGFKELLSLKAFGVVAFDPGSRVENPSRFEGSDDVQLFPHAVLGDGQPATLYACLDPEMSSTLAPLPPEQLPEGKRQGAQVLATLPINTIALDSIEGLESLDWLILDDLNDAMAVLENGENALKDTLLIQVRIAFQPTHKRQPNLAEAQHWMARHGFRFYRFNDMQYSCYLPDDVPSEQRQATELVAADALFLPSHERMDVMQEAQLKKLAFLLHTVFSIRDMAYVTLRRFDEIYASNYLQAMGIRKKLNPLEEGLDMADNFSEADAKGKGDDSISSMLDDLLR
;
A
#
# COMPACT_ATOMS: atom_id res chain seq x y z
N MET A 1 14.63 -29.89 -19.89
CA MET A 1 14.96 -30.94 -18.89
C MET A 1 16.25 -31.64 -19.28
N ASN A 2 17.01 -32.15 -18.32
CA ASN A 2 18.23 -32.93 -18.56
C ASN A 2 17.97 -34.45 -18.47
N GLU A 3 18.91 -35.24 -18.96
CA GLU A 3 18.79 -36.71 -19.03
C GLU A 3 18.76 -37.39 -17.66
N VAL A 4 19.52 -36.90 -16.69
CA VAL A 4 19.58 -37.47 -15.33
C VAL A 4 18.18 -37.50 -14.71
N VAL A 5 17.49 -36.36 -14.70
CA VAL A 5 16.14 -36.23 -14.13
C VAL A 5 15.13 -37.08 -14.89
N LEU A 6 15.18 -37.04 -16.22
CA LEU A 6 14.28 -37.84 -17.07
C LEU A 6 14.48 -39.35 -16.82
N SER A 7 15.71 -39.81 -16.60
CA SER A 7 15.98 -41.23 -16.30
C SER A 7 15.35 -41.69 -14.98
N HIS A 8 15.39 -40.84 -13.94
CA HIS A 8 14.77 -41.11 -12.65
C HIS A 8 13.24 -41.07 -12.73
N TRP A 9 12.67 -40.07 -13.41
CA TRP A 9 11.23 -39.98 -13.63
C TRP A 9 10.70 -41.13 -14.46
N ALA A 10 11.43 -41.57 -15.50
CA ALA A 10 11.08 -42.77 -16.25
C ALA A 10 11.06 -44.03 -15.36
N GLY A 11 12.00 -44.14 -14.41
CA GLY A 11 11.98 -45.18 -13.38
C GLY A 11 10.68 -45.22 -12.58
N ILE A 12 10.25 -44.07 -12.06
CA ILE A 12 8.99 -43.93 -11.32
C ILE A 12 7.78 -44.29 -12.22
N MET A 13 7.78 -43.82 -13.47
CA MET A 13 6.69 -44.11 -14.42
C MET A 13 6.54 -45.58 -14.77
N ARG A 14 7.61 -46.38 -14.74
CA ARG A 14 7.53 -47.84 -14.96
C ARG A 14 6.80 -48.55 -13.81
N GLU A 15 6.87 -48.02 -12.60
CA GLU A 15 6.19 -48.57 -11.43
C GLU A 15 4.76 -48.06 -11.29
N LEU A 16 4.47 -46.92 -11.91
CA LEU A 16 3.12 -46.37 -12.04
C LEU A 16 2.65 -46.51 -13.49
N PRO A 17 2.26 -47.70 -13.98
CA PRO A 17 2.05 -47.97 -15.41
C PRO A 17 0.95 -47.11 -16.06
N LYS A 18 0.06 -46.52 -15.27
CA LYS A 18 -1.03 -45.64 -15.74
C LYS A 18 -0.70 -44.14 -15.66
N SER A 19 0.44 -43.76 -15.08
CA SER A 19 0.79 -42.34 -14.94
C SER A 19 1.19 -41.72 -16.29
N ARG A 20 1.05 -40.41 -16.40
CA ARG A 20 1.52 -39.63 -17.56
C ARG A 20 2.42 -38.52 -17.03
N LEU A 21 3.46 -38.17 -17.80
CA LEU A 21 4.34 -37.05 -17.48
C LEU A 21 3.91 -35.82 -18.28
N PHE A 22 3.60 -34.74 -17.57
CA PHE A 22 3.24 -33.46 -18.18
C PHE A 22 4.40 -32.47 -18.04
N LEU A 23 4.90 -31.97 -19.17
CA LEU A 23 5.97 -30.98 -19.25
C LEU A 23 5.45 -29.75 -19.99
N LYS A 24 5.56 -28.58 -19.36
CA LYS A 24 5.12 -27.31 -19.92
C LYS A 24 6.17 -26.23 -19.72
N SER A 25 6.63 -25.62 -20.81
CA SER A 25 7.64 -24.56 -20.76
C SER A 25 7.82 -23.87 -22.12
N LEU A 26 8.35 -22.65 -22.12
CA LEU A 26 8.70 -21.89 -23.33
C LEU A 26 9.59 -22.68 -24.31
N GLN A 27 10.53 -23.48 -23.79
CA GLN A 27 11.46 -24.22 -24.65
C GLN A 27 10.78 -25.32 -25.48
N TYR A 28 9.58 -25.76 -25.09
CA TYR A 28 8.83 -26.79 -25.82
C TYR A 28 8.05 -26.26 -27.04
N ASN A 29 8.23 -24.99 -27.41
CA ASN A 29 7.94 -24.54 -28.77
C ASN A 29 8.89 -25.12 -29.82
N SER A 30 10.04 -25.67 -29.39
CA SER A 30 10.96 -26.38 -30.27
C SER A 30 10.60 -27.86 -30.36
N GLU A 31 10.19 -28.31 -31.55
CA GLU A 31 9.92 -29.74 -31.80
C GLU A 31 11.18 -30.60 -31.62
N GLU A 32 12.37 -30.07 -31.92
CA GLU A 32 13.64 -30.77 -31.67
C GLU A 32 13.83 -31.08 -30.18
N LEU A 33 13.54 -30.12 -29.30
CA LEU A 33 13.62 -30.34 -27.85
C LEU A 33 12.53 -31.30 -27.36
N CYS A 34 11.32 -31.23 -27.92
CA CYS A 34 10.26 -32.19 -27.63
C CYS A 34 10.68 -33.62 -28.02
N GLN A 35 11.22 -33.78 -29.22
CA GLN A 35 11.68 -35.06 -29.74
C GLN A 35 12.82 -35.64 -28.91
N ARG A 36 13.78 -34.81 -28.51
CA ARG A 36 14.86 -35.22 -27.59
C ARG A 36 14.34 -35.77 -26.27
N VAL A 37 13.30 -35.17 -25.69
CA VAL A 37 12.67 -35.70 -24.47
C VAL A 37 12.03 -37.05 -24.73
N ARG A 38 11.28 -37.20 -25.84
CA ARG A 38 10.64 -38.48 -26.20
C ARG A 38 11.68 -39.58 -26.40
N GLU A 39 12.79 -39.30 -27.05
CA GLU A 39 13.88 -40.26 -27.29
C GLU A 39 14.54 -40.73 -25.98
N ILE A 40 14.84 -39.81 -25.07
CA ILE A 40 15.40 -40.15 -23.75
C ILE A 40 14.43 -41.03 -22.97
N MET A 41 13.15 -40.65 -22.91
CA MET A 41 12.12 -41.40 -22.18
C MET A 41 11.87 -42.79 -22.80
N ALA A 42 11.84 -42.88 -24.14
CA ALA A 42 11.72 -44.15 -24.85
C ALA A 42 12.94 -45.07 -24.62
N GLY A 43 14.15 -44.50 -24.58
CA GLY A 43 15.37 -45.23 -24.19
C GLY A 43 15.31 -45.82 -22.78
N HIS A 44 14.44 -45.29 -21.92
CA HIS A 44 14.14 -45.81 -20.58
C HIS A 44 12.81 -46.59 -20.51
N GLY A 45 12.21 -46.97 -21.63
CA GLY A 45 11.02 -47.83 -21.68
C GLY A 45 9.72 -47.12 -21.27
N VAL A 46 9.61 -45.81 -21.52
CA VAL A 46 8.36 -45.06 -21.38
C VAL A 46 7.82 -44.70 -22.76
N GLU A 47 6.61 -45.17 -23.05
CA GLU A 47 5.92 -44.93 -24.32
C GLU A 47 5.57 -43.45 -24.54
N ALA A 48 5.59 -43.00 -25.80
CA ALA A 48 5.41 -41.59 -26.16
C ALA A 48 4.02 -41.03 -25.84
N ASP A 49 2.97 -41.87 -25.80
CA ASP A 49 1.59 -41.48 -25.47
C ASP A 49 1.40 -41.13 -23.98
N ARG A 50 2.33 -41.58 -23.13
CA ARG A 50 2.43 -41.22 -21.71
C ARG A 50 3.10 -39.87 -21.48
N LEU A 51 3.60 -39.20 -22.53
CA LEU A 51 4.20 -37.88 -22.45
C LEU A 51 3.24 -36.83 -23.00
N ILE A 52 2.97 -35.81 -22.19
CA ILE A 52 2.24 -34.60 -22.59
C ILE A 52 3.26 -33.47 -22.57
N ILE A 53 3.58 -32.91 -23.73
CA ILE A 53 4.57 -31.84 -23.86
C ILE A 53 3.87 -30.64 -24.49
N GLU A 54 3.83 -29.52 -23.76
CA GLU A 54 3.18 -28.30 -24.21
C GLU A 54 4.14 -27.11 -24.16
N GLY A 55 3.99 -26.19 -25.13
CA GLY A 55 4.66 -24.90 -25.11
C GLY A 55 4.13 -23.95 -24.01
N PRO A 56 4.60 -22.70 -24.01
CA PRO A 56 4.17 -21.70 -23.05
C PRO A 56 2.69 -21.35 -23.25
N SER A 57 2.07 -20.81 -22.21
CA SER A 57 0.73 -20.22 -22.27
C SER A 57 0.71 -18.95 -21.41
N PRO A 58 -0.30 -18.08 -21.58
CA PRO A 58 -0.57 -17.01 -20.62
C PRO A 58 -0.65 -17.57 -19.19
N ASN A 59 -0.30 -16.75 -18.19
CA ASN A 59 -0.15 -17.19 -16.80
C ASN A 59 -1.42 -17.87 -16.25
N LEU A 60 -2.61 -17.32 -16.51
CA LEU A 60 -3.89 -17.92 -16.12
C LEU A 60 -4.08 -19.34 -16.68
N GLU A 61 -3.77 -19.56 -17.95
CA GLU A 61 -3.87 -20.88 -18.59
C GLU A 61 -2.78 -21.84 -18.09
N LEU A 62 -1.61 -21.32 -17.71
CA LEU A 62 -0.57 -22.09 -17.03
C LEU A 62 -1.09 -22.58 -15.66
N LEU A 63 -1.67 -21.68 -14.85
CA LEU A 63 -2.24 -22.03 -13.55
C LEU A 63 -3.38 -23.05 -13.68
N LYS A 64 -4.31 -22.87 -14.62
CA LYS A 64 -5.35 -23.86 -14.93
C LYS A 64 -4.78 -25.23 -15.30
N SER A 65 -3.61 -25.30 -15.92
CA SER A 65 -2.99 -26.57 -16.32
C SER A 65 -2.59 -27.44 -15.12
N TYR A 66 -2.33 -26.85 -13.95
CA TYR A 66 -2.07 -27.61 -12.72
C TYR A 66 -3.28 -28.43 -12.24
N ASN A 67 -4.50 -28.08 -12.64
CA ASN A 67 -5.69 -28.90 -12.35
C ASN A 67 -5.64 -30.28 -13.03
N ARG A 68 -4.74 -30.48 -14.01
CA ARG A 68 -4.47 -31.76 -14.69
C ARG A 68 -3.28 -32.51 -14.07
N VAL A 69 -2.68 -32.01 -13.00
CA VAL A 69 -1.46 -32.53 -12.38
C VAL A 69 -1.77 -33.02 -10.98
N ASP A 70 -1.45 -34.29 -10.71
CA ASP A 70 -1.63 -34.91 -9.40
C ASP A 70 -0.50 -34.56 -8.43
N ILE A 71 0.75 -34.71 -8.91
CA ILE A 71 2.00 -34.50 -8.16
C ILE A 71 2.97 -33.76 -9.08
N ALA A 72 3.57 -32.68 -8.57
CA ALA A 72 4.63 -31.95 -9.26
C ALA A 72 6.00 -32.56 -8.90
N LEU A 73 6.79 -32.83 -9.94
CA LEU A 73 8.14 -33.37 -9.80
C LEU A 73 9.16 -32.25 -10.00
N ASP A 74 9.88 -31.89 -8.95
CA ASP A 74 10.87 -30.80 -9.03
C ASP A 74 12.10 -31.21 -9.86
N PRO A 75 12.58 -30.38 -10.80
CA PRO A 75 13.79 -30.64 -11.56
C PRO A 75 15.07 -30.51 -10.71
N TRP A 76 16.15 -31.16 -11.16
CA TRP A 76 17.47 -31.16 -10.52
C TRP A 76 18.58 -30.96 -11.58
N PRO A 77 19.70 -30.25 -11.30
CA PRO A 77 20.09 -29.61 -10.05
C PRO A 77 19.62 -28.15 -9.89
N TYR A 78 18.74 -27.67 -10.79
CA TYR A 78 18.12 -26.35 -10.71
C TYR A 78 16.64 -26.57 -10.41
N SER A 79 16.23 -26.26 -9.18
CA SER A 79 14.88 -26.49 -8.67
C SER A 79 13.90 -25.41 -9.14
N GLY A 80 12.61 -25.71 -9.06
CA GLY A 80 11.55 -24.71 -9.14
C GLY A 80 11.68 -23.61 -8.08
N GLY A 81 11.14 -22.44 -8.39
CA GLY A 81 11.00 -21.33 -7.44
C GLY A 81 9.54 -20.92 -7.40
N LEU A 82 9.18 -19.96 -8.26
CA LEU A 82 7.79 -19.54 -8.43
C LEU A 82 6.86 -20.70 -8.79
N SER A 83 7.28 -21.59 -9.68
CA SER A 83 6.49 -22.78 -10.10
C SER A 83 6.13 -23.72 -8.95
N THR A 84 6.92 -23.72 -7.87
CA THR A 84 6.66 -24.52 -6.66
C THR A 84 5.56 -23.88 -5.82
N CYS A 85 5.58 -22.55 -5.69
CA CYS A 85 4.49 -21.80 -5.06
C CYS A 85 3.19 -21.88 -5.88
N GLU A 86 3.27 -21.76 -7.20
CA GLU A 86 2.13 -21.90 -8.12
C GLU A 86 1.50 -23.30 -8.02
N ALA A 87 2.33 -24.36 -7.92
CA ALA A 87 1.84 -25.71 -7.68
C ALA A 87 1.04 -25.82 -6.38
N PHE A 88 1.59 -25.33 -5.26
CA PHE A 88 0.92 -25.35 -3.95
C PHE A 88 -0.38 -24.56 -3.95
N LEU A 89 -0.37 -23.37 -4.55
CA LEU A 89 -1.54 -22.54 -4.73
C LEU A 89 -2.64 -23.26 -5.51
N MET A 90 -2.28 -24.05 -6.52
CA MET A 90 -3.20 -24.87 -7.30
C MET A 90 -3.48 -26.23 -6.64
N GLY A 91 -3.06 -26.44 -5.39
CA GLY A 91 -3.31 -27.64 -4.61
C GLY A 91 -2.48 -28.85 -5.06
N VAL A 92 -1.33 -28.67 -5.71
CA VAL A 92 -0.47 -29.75 -6.21
C VAL A 92 0.77 -29.90 -5.32
N PRO A 93 0.99 -31.05 -4.65
CA PRO A 93 2.20 -31.28 -3.86
C PRO A 93 3.43 -31.38 -4.77
N VAL A 94 4.56 -30.83 -4.32
CA VAL A 94 5.83 -30.82 -5.06
C VAL A 94 6.85 -31.65 -4.30
N VAL A 95 7.40 -32.70 -4.91
CA VAL A 95 8.52 -33.47 -4.32
C VAL A 95 9.84 -32.91 -4.81
N SER A 96 10.73 -32.53 -3.89
CA SER A 96 11.98 -31.81 -4.19
C SER A 96 13.20 -32.52 -3.60
N LEU A 97 14.23 -32.73 -4.43
CA LEU A 97 15.57 -33.16 -3.99
C LEU A 97 16.51 -31.96 -4.04
N PRO A 98 17.01 -31.42 -2.90
CA PRO A 98 17.89 -30.27 -2.91
C PRO A 98 19.20 -30.53 -3.67
N GLY A 99 19.53 -29.63 -4.60
CA GLY A 99 20.80 -29.61 -5.31
C GLY A 99 21.96 -29.00 -4.48
N PRO A 100 23.19 -29.08 -5.02
CA PRO A 100 24.38 -28.55 -4.36
C PRO A 100 24.54 -27.03 -4.47
N THR A 101 23.73 -26.37 -5.30
CA THR A 101 23.81 -24.92 -5.56
C THR A 101 22.65 -24.18 -4.89
N PHE A 102 22.78 -22.87 -4.74
CA PHE A 102 21.67 -22.00 -4.31
C PHE A 102 20.41 -22.21 -5.16
N ALA A 103 20.56 -22.23 -6.49
CA ALA A 103 19.46 -22.44 -7.43
C ALA A 103 18.84 -23.83 -7.37
N GLY A 104 19.53 -24.82 -6.81
CA GLY A 104 19.00 -26.17 -6.57
C GLY A 104 18.21 -26.31 -5.28
N ARG A 105 18.02 -25.24 -4.51
CA ARG A 105 17.44 -25.28 -3.17
C ARG A 105 16.22 -24.35 -3.01
N HIS A 106 15.76 -23.71 -4.09
CA HIS A 106 14.60 -22.84 -4.07
C HIS A 106 13.33 -23.59 -3.64
N SER A 107 13.01 -24.72 -4.27
CA SER A 107 11.85 -25.53 -3.89
C SER A 107 11.92 -25.96 -2.43
N ALA A 108 13.09 -26.42 -1.98
CA ALA A 108 13.29 -26.84 -0.60
C ALA A 108 13.01 -25.70 0.41
N THR A 109 13.47 -24.47 0.15
CA THR A 109 13.17 -23.34 1.04
C THR A 109 11.68 -22.98 1.05
N HIS A 110 11.01 -23.01 -0.10
CA HIS A 110 9.57 -22.75 -0.17
C HIS A 110 8.77 -23.82 0.59
N LEU A 111 9.08 -25.11 0.37
CA LEU A 111 8.39 -26.23 1.01
C LEU A 111 8.55 -26.21 2.55
N VAL A 112 9.77 -26.00 3.03
CA VAL A 112 10.05 -25.94 4.48
C VAL A 112 9.33 -24.75 5.11
N ASN A 113 9.37 -23.57 4.49
CA ASN A 113 8.70 -22.38 5.03
C ASN A 113 7.18 -22.42 4.86
N ALA A 114 6.65 -23.19 3.90
CA ALA A 114 5.24 -23.49 3.78
C ALA A 114 4.74 -24.48 4.85
N GLY A 115 5.64 -25.08 5.64
CA GLY A 115 5.29 -26.07 6.68
C GLY A 115 5.20 -27.50 6.16
N MET A 116 5.80 -27.79 5.00
CA MET A 116 5.80 -29.12 4.36
C MET A 116 7.23 -29.68 4.17
N PRO A 117 8.07 -29.74 5.23
CA PRO A 117 9.45 -30.22 5.13
C PRO A 117 9.54 -31.68 4.67
N GLU A 118 8.50 -32.48 4.87
CA GLU A 118 8.43 -33.88 4.47
C GLU A 118 8.49 -34.07 2.95
N LEU A 119 8.10 -33.07 2.16
CA LEU A 119 8.19 -33.10 0.70
C LEU A 119 9.61 -32.84 0.16
N VAL A 120 10.55 -32.52 1.06
CA VAL A 120 11.97 -32.35 0.75
C VAL A 120 12.72 -33.62 1.13
N VAL A 121 13.24 -34.32 0.13
CA VAL A 121 13.91 -35.61 0.27
C VAL A 121 15.44 -35.48 0.19
N ASN A 122 16.18 -36.47 0.68
CA ASN A 122 17.65 -36.42 0.76
C ASN A 122 18.37 -37.31 -0.25
N SER A 123 17.64 -38.13 -1.01
CA SER A 123 18.21 -39.01 -2.02
C SER A 123 17.21 -39.29 -3.16
N TRP A 124 17.71 -39.78 -4.30
CA TRP A 124 16.83 -40.25 -5.39
C TRP A 124 15.95 -41.43 -5.00
N ASN A 125 16.38 -42.26 -4.05
CA ASN A 125 15.56 -43.35 -3.53
C ASN A 125 14.38 -42.80 -2.72
N GLU A 126 14.64 -41.88 -1.79
CA GLU A 126 13.58 -41.19 -1.04
C GLU A 126 12.65 -40.39 -1.96
N TYR A 127 13.20 -39.73 -3.01
CA TYR A 127 12.40 -39.04 -4.03
C TYR A 127 11.39 -39.98 -4.68
N ARG A 128 11.88 -41.14 -5.14
CA ARG A 128 11.04 -42.18 -5.75
C ARG A 128 10.01 -42.71 -4.76
N GLU A 129 10.42 -43.07 -3.55
CA GLU A 129 9.51 -43.58 -2.51
C GLU A 129 8.41 -42.58 -2.18
N ARG A 130 8.74 -41.30 -2.01
CA ARG A 130 7.77 -40.26 -1.71
C ARG A 130 6.76 -40.05 -2.84
N VAL A 131 7.20 -40.09 -4.10
CA VAL A 131 6.28 -39.98 -5.24
C VAL A 131 5.36 -41.20 -5.31
N LEU A 132 5.89 -42.41 -5.07
CA LEU A 132 5.08 -43.63 -5.05
C LEU A 132 4.08 -43.63 -3.90
N GLU A 133 4.47 -43.17 -2.71
CA GLU A 133 3.60 -43.02 -1.54
C GLU A 133 2.41 -42.11 -1.86
N LEU A 134 2.67 -40.91 -2.36
CA LEU A 134 1.63 -39.96 -2.77
C LEU A 134 0.72 -40.52 -3.87
N ALA A 135 1.27 -41.29 -4.81
CA ALA A 135 0.50 -41.90 -5.89
C ALA A 135 -0.27 -43.17 -5.48
N SER A 136 0.05 -43.77 -4.34
CA SER A 136 -0.52 -45.05 -3.90
C SER A 136 -1.85 -44.91 -3.14
N ASP A 137 -2.10 -43.76 -2.53
CA ASP A 137 -3.29 -43.45 -1.75
C ASP A 137 -3.97 -42.18 -2.27
N LEU A 138 -4.96 -42.36 -3.15
CA LEU A 138 -5.67 -41.26 -3.81
C LEU A 138 -6.57 -40.47 -2.86
N ASP A 139 -7.09 -41.08 -1.79
CA ASP A 139 -7.94 -40.40 -0.81
C ASP A 139 -7.07 -39.46 0.06
N SER A 140 -5.91 -39.95 0.50
CA SER A 140 -4.91 -39.11 1.18
C SER A 140 -4.40 -38.00 0.26
N LEU A 141 -4.08 -38.30 -1.01
CA LEU A 141 -3.65 -37.28 -1.97
C LEU A 141 -4.73 -36.22 -2.19
N SER A 142 -5.99 -36.62 -2.39
CA SER A 142 -7.11 -35.68 -2.50
C SER A 142 -7.22 -34.76 -1.28
N THR A 143 -7.05 -35.31 -0.08
CA THR A 143 -7.06 -34.54 1.17
C THR A 143 -5.90 -33.54 1.21
N ILE A 144 -4.69 -33.95 0.87
CA ILE A 144 -3.51 -33.05 0.79
C ILE A 144 -3.79 -31.91 -0.20
N ARG A 145 -4.29 -32.24 -1.40
CA ARG A 145 -4.57 -31.26 -2.46
C ARG A 145 -5.61 -30.22 -2.04
N GLN A 146 -6.64 -30.61 -1.28
CA GLN A 146 -7.67 -29.70 -0.77
C GLN A 146 -7.12 -28.65 0.20
N HIS A 147 -6.12 -29.00 1.01
CA HIS A 147 -5.61 -28.11 2.07
C HIS A 147 -4.33 -27.36 1.70
N LEU A 148 -3.59 -27.81 0.68
CA LEU A 148 -2.29 -27.25 0.29
C LEU A 148 -2.31 -25.74 0.01
N ARG A 149 -3.41 -25.24 -0.56
CA ARG A 149 -3.58 -23.81 -0.83
C ARG A 149 -3.61 -23.00 0.46
N ASP A 150 -4.46 -23.40 1.41
CA ASP A 150 -4.60 -22.71 2.70
C ASP A 150 -3.29 -22.77 3.49
N VAL A 151 -2.59 -23.92 3.43
CA VAL A 151 -1.25 -24.07 4.00
C VAL A 151 -0.29 -23.03 3.43
N LEU A 152 -0.23 -22.86 2.10
CA LEU A 152 0.62 -21.85 1.47
C LEU A 152 0.24 -20.44 1.91
N LEU A 153 -1.04 -20.07 1.79
CA LEU A 153 -1.53 -18.71 2.05
C LEU A 153 -1.35 -18.29 3.51
N GLN A 154 -1.44 -19.23 4.45
CA GLN A 154 -1.23 -18.98 5.88
C GLN A 154 0.25 -19.07 6.30
N SER A 155 1.14 -19.50 5.40
CA SER A 155 2.56 -19.65 5.70
C SER A 155 3.34 -18.33 5.61
N PRO A 156 4.52 -18.25 6.24
CA PRO A 156 5.46 -17.14 6.05
C PRO A 156 5.85 -16.86 4.58
N VAL A 157 5.64 -17.79 3.65
CA VAL A 157 5.93 -17.59 2.22
C VAL A 157 5.03 -16.50 1.62
N CYS A 158 3.79 -16.39 2.10
CA CYS A 158 2.80 -15.40 1.64
C CYS A 158 2.55 -14.25 2.63
N ASP A 159 3.34 -14.15 3.70
CA ASP A 159 3.25 -13.07 4.69
C ASP A 159 4.09 -11.85 4.27
N ALA A 160 3.54 -11.05 3.35
CA ALA A 160 4.22 -9.86 2.81
C ALA A 160 4.58 -8.82 3.88
N PRO A 161 3.71 -8.48 4.87
CA PRO A 161 4.09 -7.56 5.95
C PRO A 161 5.27 -8.05 6.79
N ARG A 162 5.30 -9.33 7.16
CA ARG A 162 6.43 -9.91 7.90
C ARG A 162 7.70 -9.91 7.08
N PHE A 163 7.63 -10.28 5.80
CA PHE A 163 8.77 -10.22 4.89
C PHE A 163 9.32 -8.79 4.78
N ALA A 164 8.45 -7.80 4.54
CA ALA A 164 8.86 -6.40 4.43
C ALA A 164 9.54 -5.89 5.71
N LYS A 165 9.02 -6.26 6.89
CA LYS A 165 9.65 -5.93 8.18
C LYS A 165 11.04 -6.56 8.31
N HIS A 166 11.18 -7.86 8.06
CA HIS A 166 12.47 -8.54 8.15
C HIS A 166 13.49 -8.01 7.13
N PHE A 167 13.05 -7.74 5.90
CA PHE A 167 13.89 -7.17 4.85
C PHE A 167 14.36 -5.75 5.22
N ALA A 168 13.46 -4.88 5.70
CA ALA A 168 13.83 -3.54 6.15
C ALA A 168 14.83 -3.58 7.31
N THR A 169 14.62 -4.49 8.27
CA THR A 169 15.57 -4.77 9.35
C THR A 169 16.93 -5.22 8.81
N ALA A 170 16.96 -6.15 7.84
CA ALA A 170 18.20 -6.67 7.26
C ALA A 170 19.01 -5.56 6.59
N ILE A 171 18.36 -4.77 5.73
CA ILE A 171 19.01 -3.65 5.04
C ILE A 171 19.49 -2.60 6.04
N ARG A 172 18.70 -2.31 7.08
CA ARG A 172 19.11 -1.35 8.13
C ARG A 172 20.33 -1.85 8.92
N ALA A 173 20.36 -3.12 9.31
CA ALA A 173 21.49 -3.74 9.99
C ALA A 173 22.77 -3.69 9.13
N ILE A 174 22.67 -4.07 7.85
CA ILE A 174 23.80 -4.04 6.90
C ILE A 174 24.34 -2.61 6.76
N TRP A 175 23.45 -1.62 6.63
CA TRP A 175 23.82 -0.22 6.56
C TRP A 175 24.49 0.28 7.84
N GLN A 176 23.91 -0.04 9.00
CA GLN A 176 24.46 0.36 10.30
C GLN A 176 25.87 -0.21 10.49
N ARG A 177 26.08 -1.47 10.16
CA ARG A 177 27.40 -2.12 10.20
C ARG A 177 28.42 -1.41 9.30
N TYR A 178 28.01 -1.03 8.09
CA TYR A 178 28.85 -0.25 7.17
C TYR A 178 29.22 1.12 7.76
N CYS A 179 28.25 1.84 8.33
CA CYS A 179 28.50 3.13 8.99
C CYS A 179 29.41 3.02 10.23
N GLU A 180 29.36 1.90 10.94
CA GLU A 180 30.25 1.58 12.06
C GLU A 180 31.69 1.22 11.59
N GLY A 181 31.94 1.15 10.28
CA GLY A 181 33.25 0.82 9.72
C GLY A 181 33.65 -0.64 9.90
N LYS A 182 32.70 -1.52 10.24
CA LYS A 182 32.94 -2.97 10.40
C LYS A 182 32.99 -3.66 9.03
N ALA A 183 33.84 -4.67 8.90
CA ALA A 183 33.92 -5.49 7.70
C ALA A 183 32.60 -6.27 7.46
N PRO A 184 32.18 -6.56 6.21
CA PRO A 184 30.99 -7.35 5.95
C PRO A 184 31.01 -8.72 6.66
N ALA A 185 29.89 -9.12 7.24
CA ALA A 185 29.68 -10.43 7.88
C ALA A 185 28.30 -10.98 7.52
N ALA A 186 28.10 -12.29 7.64
CA ALA A 186 26.81 -12.92 7.39
C ALA A 186 25.79 -12.46 8.43
N LEU A 187 24.58 -12.11 7.97
CA LEU A 187 23.46 -11.71 8.81
C LEU A 187 22.44 -12.86 8.86
N THR A 188 21.99 -13.20 10.06
CA THR A 188 20.98 -14.24 10.27
C THR A 188 19.86 -13.76 11.20
N PHE A 189 18.69 -14.39 11.07
CA PHE A 189 17.50 -14.09 11.85
C PHE A 189 17.04 -15.30 12.65
N ASP A 190 16.48 -15.08 13.84
CA ASP A 190 15.76 -16.12 14.59
C ASP A 190 14.29 -16.14 14.16
N LYS A 191 13.55 -17.08 14.75
CA LYS A 191 12.12 -17.25 14.51
C LYS A 191 11.31 -16.02 14.96
N ASP A 192 11.84 -15.25 15.92
CA ASP A 192 11.22 -14.03 16.47
C ASP A 192 11.59 -12.76 15.67
N GLY A 193 12.43 -12.90 14.64
CA GLY A 193 12.83 -11.80 13.75
C GLY A 193 13.96 -10.93 14.30
N LYS A 194 14.67 -11.37 15.34
CA LYS A 194 15.90 -10.69 15.79
C LYS A 194 17.05 -11.03 14.87
N ALA A 195 17.85 -10.03 14.52
CA ALA A 195 18.96 -10.16 13.60
C ALA A 195 20.30 -10.17 14.34
N TRP A 196 21.27 -10.99 13.92
CA TRP A 196 22.65 -10.96 14.43
C TRP A 196 23.65 -11.20 13.30
N PHE A 197 24.80 -10.55 13.40
CA PHE A 197 25.94 -10.86 12.53
C PHE A 197 26.71 -12.05 13.11
N GLU A 198 27.28 -12.89 12.24
CA GLU A 198 28.03 -14.09 12.62
C GLU A 198 29.20 -13.82 13.61
N ASP A 199 29.77 -12.62 13.57
CA ASP A 199 30.87 -12.20 14.42
C ASP A 199 30.44 -11.44 15.70
N GLU A 200 29.13 -11.34 15.95
CA GLU A 200 28.56 -10.64 17.11
C GLU A 200 27.87 -11.62 18.08
N SER A 201 28.07 -11.42 19.38
CA SER A 201 27.53 -12.30 20.44
C SER A 201 26.12 -11.92 20.90
N GLN A 202 25.58 -10.80 20.41
CA GLN A 202 24.26 -10.29 20.75
C GLN A 202 23.48 -9.94 19.48
N PRO A 203 22.13 -10.02 19.52
CA PRO A 203 21.32 -9.46 18.45
C PRO A 203 21.60 -7.98 18.27
N ILE A 204 21.62 -7.56 17.02
CA ILE A 204 21.81 -6.17 16.63
C ILE A 204 20.62 -5.37 17.14
N ASP A 205 20.89 -4.31 17.88
CA ASP A 205 19.89 -3.30 18.17
C ASP A 205 19.71 -2.45 16.90
N ILE A 206 18.55 -2.61 16.27
CA ILE A 206 18.27 -1.94 15.01
C ILE A 206 17.97 -0.48 15.31
N VAL A 207 18.94 0.38 15.02
CA VAL A 207 18.75 1.82 15.10
C VAL A 207 17.94 2.26 13.88
N CYS A 208 16.63 2.10 13.98
CA CYS A 208 15.70 2.87 13.17
C CYS A 208 15.79 4.30 13.66
N THR A 209 16.36 5.19 12.86
CA THR A 209 16.16 6.63 13.11
C THR A 209 14.64 6.85 13.09
N PRO A 210 13.99 7.26 14.21
CA PRO A 210 12.64 7.78 14.11
C PRO A 210 12.72 8.92 13.12
N ASN A 211 11.92 8.85 12.04
CA ASN A 211 11.80 9.82 10.96
C ASN A 211 12.81 10.95 11.10
N ALA A 212 14.06 10.70 10.65
CA ALA A 212 15.15 11.66 10.65
C ALA A 212 14.90 12.91 11.53
N SER A 213 15.07 12.81 12.85
CA SER A 213 15.61 13.98 13.55
C SER A 213 17.06 14.14 13.07
N LYS A 214 17.20 14.58 11.81
CA LYS A 214 18.47 14.97 11.23
C LYS A 214 19.00 16.07 12.14
N ALA A 215 20.25 15.92 12.56
CA ALA A 215 20.96 16.90 13.35
C ALA A 215 20.60 18.34 12.88
N GLY A 216 19.91 19.08 13.75
CA GLY A 216 19.82 20.54 13.70
C GLY A 216 18.46 21.18 13.48
N PHE A 217 17.47 20.53 12.85
CA PHE A 217 16.17 21.18 12.58
C PHE A 217 15.04 20.62 13.45
N ASN A 218 14.53 21.48 14.34
CA ASN A 218 13.34 21.24 15.16
C ASN A 218 12.32 22.33 14.82
N TRP A 219 11.07 21.92 14.58
CA TRP A 219 9.96 22.82 14.27
C TRP A 219 9.64 23.82 15.38
N GLN A 220 9.99 23.52 16.64
CA GLN A 220 9.80 24.39 17.80
C GLN A 220 8.39 25.04 17.81
N LEU A 221 7.35 24.21 17.62
CA LEU A 221 5.98 24.69 17.53
C LEU A 221 5.53 25.27 18.89
N THR A 222 4.89 26.44 18.83
CA THR A 222 4.20 27.01 20.00
C THR A 222 2.80 26.42 20.09
N GLY A 223 2.63 25.46 21.01
CA GLY A 223 1.37 24.75 21.20
C GLY A 223 1.06 23.72 20.10
N LYS A 224 -0.10 23.06 20.23
CA LYS A 224 -0.61 22.11 19.23
C LYS A 224 -1.19 22.86 18.03
N ILE A 225 -1.23 22.17 16.90
CA ILE A 225 -2.04 22.52 15.74
C ILE A 225 -3.46 22.05 16.01
N ILE A 226 -4.40 22.99 16.02
CA ILE A 226 -5.81 22.67 16.22
C ILE A 226 -6.48 22.45 14.87
N ALA A 227 -6.94 21.23 14.63
CA ALA A 227 -7.62 20.83 13.42
C ALA A 227 -9.09 20.53 13.69
N ILE A 228 -9.98 21.03 12.83
CA ILE A 228 -11.39 20.68 12.84
C ILE A 228 -11.72 19.90 11.57
N ASP A 229 -12.28 18.71 11.73
CA ASP A 229 -12.73 17.83 10.66
C ASP A 229 -14.26 17.69 10.68
N ASN A 230 -14.92 18.28 9.68
CA ASN A 230 -16.38 18.29 9.58
C ASN A 230 -16.97 17.04 8.89
N SER A 231 -16.36 15.88 9.08
CA SER A 231 -16.84 14.59 8.57
C SER A 231 -16.16 13.37 9.21
N ALA A 232 -15.25 13.62 10.15
CA ALA A 232 -14.34 12.62 10.73
C ALA A 232 -13.57 11.77 9.68
N LYS A 233 -13.36 12.29 8.46
CA LYS A 233 -12.62 11.61 7.39
C LYS A 233 -11.15 11.43 7.76
N LEU A 234 -10.54 12.40 8.45
CA LEU A 234 -9.16 12.35 8.92
C LEU A 234 -8.92 11.16 9.86
N LEU A 235 -9.89 10.82 10.72
CA LEU A 235 -9.79 9.72 11.69
C LEU A 235 -9.87 8.33 11.05
N GLN A 236 -10.39 8.27 9.82
CA GLN A 236 -10.56 7.06 9.02
C GLN A 236 -9.36 6.83 8.07
N GLN A 237 -8.47 7.81 7.92
CA GLN A 237 -7.27 7.66 7.09
C GLN A 237 -6.24 6.74 7.74
N SER A 238 -5.58 5.91 6.93
CA SER A 238 -4.57 4.96 7.38
C SER A 238 -3.38 5.61 8.09
N GLY A 239 -3.02 6.84 7.73
CA GLY A 239 -1.89 7.60 8.30
C GLY A 239 -2.21 8.41 9.57
N PHE A 240 -3.44 8.34 10.09
CA PHE A 240 -3.85 9.18 11.22
C PHE A 240 -3.12 8.84 12.53
N LYS A 241 -2.80 7.57 12.75
CA LYS A 241 -2.07 7.13 13.95
C LYS A 241 -0.66 7.72 14.00
N GLU A 242 0.01 7.74 12.86
CA GLU A 242 1.32 8.35 12.68
C GLU A 242 1.24 9.86 12.93
N LEU A 243 0.19 10.52 12.43
CA LEU A 243 -0.04 11.95 12.67
C LEU A 243 -0.19 12.26 14.18
N LEU A 244 -0.99 11.48 14.91
CA LEU A 244 -1.15 11.64 16.36
C LEU A 244 0.14 11.33 17.13
N SER A 245 0.96 10.40 16.65
CA SER A 245 2.23 10.05 17.30
C SER A 245 3.22 11.21 17.39
N LEU A 246 3.06 12.24 16.54
CA LEU A 246 3.86 13.46 16.56
C LEU A 246 3.58 14.34 17.79
N LYS A 247 2.47 14.10 18.50
CA LYS A 247 2.00 14.91 19.66
C LYS A 247 1.93 16.41 19.36
N ALA A 248 1.73 16.75 18.08
CA ALA A 248 1.69 18.10 17.57
C ALA A 248 0.28 18.58 17.25
N PHE A 249 -0.74 17.71 17.34
CA PHE A 249 -2.10 17.98 16.90
C PHE A 249 -3.10 17.86 18.05
N GLY A 250 -4.12 18.72 18.02
CA GLY A 250 -5.40 18.53 18.69
C GLY A 250 -6.49 18.50 17.62
N VAL A 251 -7.31 17.45 17.58
CA VAL A 251 -8.30 17.23 16.52
C VAL A 251 -9.69 17.22 17.11
N VAL A 252 -10.57 18.07 16.58
CA VAL A 252 -12.00 18.05 16.87
C VAL A 252 -12.72 17.55 15.63
N ALA A 253 -13.44 16.44 15.75
CA ALA A 253 -14.08 15.79 14.63
C ALA A 253 -15.58 15.65 14.82
N PHE A 254 -16.32 16.04 13.80
CA PHE A 254 -17.77 15.89 13.71
C PHE A 254 -18.09 14.69 12.82
N ASP A 255 -18.85 13.74 13.36
CA ASP A 255 -19.21 12.51 12.65
C ASP A 255 -20.74 12.40 12.52
N PRO A 256 -21.35 13.12 11.55
CA PRO A 256 -22.80 13.14 11.40
C PRO A 256 -23.38 11.75 11.11
N GLY A 257 -22.65 10.92 10.38
CA GLY A 257 -23.09 9.60 9.95
C GLY A 257 -22.70 8.46 10.89
N SER A 258 -22.00 8.72 12.00
CA SER A 258 -21.41 7.70 12.89
C SER A 258 -20.56 6.68 12.15
N ARG A 259 -19.71 7.15 11.24
CA ARG A 259 -18.85 6.34 10.38
C ARG A 259 -17.57 5.89 11.07
N VAL A 260 -17.16 6.56 12.15
CA VAL A 260 -15.93 6.19 12.86
C VAL A 260 -16.12 4.86 13.59
N GLU A 261 -15.38 3.85 13.16
CA GLU A 261 -15.34 2.55 13.83
C GLU A 261 -14.69 2.66 15.22
N ASN A 262 -15.30 2.02 16.22
CA ASN A 262 -14.85 1.99 17.61
C ASN A 262 -14.57 3.40 18.19
N PRO A 263 -15.60 4.27 18.27
CA PRO A 263 -15.44 5.65 18.74
C PRO A 263 -14.92 5.74 20.18
N SER A 264 -15.17 4.73 21.01
CA SER A 264 -14.69 4.63 22.39
C SER A 264 -13.17 4.68 22.53
N ARG A 265 -12.40 4.41 21.46
CA ARG A 265 -10.94 4.53 21.48
C ARG A 265 -10.43 5.96 21.72
N PHE A 266 -11.29 6.96 21.54
CA PHE A 266 -10.96 8.37 21.74
C PHE A 266 -11.54 8.96 23.03
N GLU A 267 -12.33 8.19 23.79
CA GLU A 267 -12.86 8.64 25.06
C GLU A 267 -11.72 8.96 26.04
N GLY A 268 -11.72 10.19 26.58
CA GLY A 268 -10.66 10.65 27.49
C GLY A 268 -9.33 10.99 26.82
N SER A 269 -9.28 11.08 25.48
CA SER A 269 -8.09 11.57 24.78
C SER A 269 -7.93 13.08 24.94
N ASP A 270 -6.70 13.51 25.29
CA ASP A 270 -6.31 14.94 25.29
C ASP A 270 -5.99 15.48 23.88
N ASP A 271 -5.93 14.60 22.88
CA ASP A 271 -5.51 14.92 21.50
C ASP A 271 -6.68 14.87 20.50
N VAL A 272 -7.74 14.10 20.79
CA VAL A 272 -8.87 13.90 19.87
C VAL A 272 -10.19 14.04 20.62
N GLN A 273 -11.07 14.91 20.12
CA GLN A 273 -12.46 15.04 20.55
C GLN A 273 -13.37 14.65 19.38
N LEU A 274 -14.21 13.64 19.60
CA LEU A 274 -15.15 13.14 18.59
C LEU A 274 -16.59 13.48 19.01
N PHE A 275 -17.31 14.14 18.12
CA PHE A 275 -18.72 14.50 18.27
C PHE A 275 -19.57 13.69 17.29
N PRO A 276 -20.07 12.51 17.71
CA PRO A 276 -20.97 11.71 16.88
C PRO A 276 -22.34 12.39 16.76
N HIS A 277 -23.01 12.21 15.63
CA HIS A 277 -24.35 12.79 15.36
C HIS A 277 -24.41 14.32 15.46
N ALA A 278 -23.29 14.99 15.17
CA ALA A 278 -23.19 16.44 15.09
C ALA A 278 -22.43 16.81 13.82
N VAL A 279 -22.64 18.04 13.35
CA VAL A 279 -22.01 18.59 12.15
C VAL A 279 -21.90 20.10 12.28
N LEU A 280 -20.89 20.70 11.67
CA LEU A 280 -20.84 22.15 11.50
C LEU A 280 -21.82 22.60 10.41
N GLY A 281 -22.38 23.79 10.57
CA GLY A 281 -23.28 24.42 9.60
C GLY A 281 -23.65 25.84 10.02
N ASP A 282 -24.93 26.19 9.90
CA ASP A 282 -25.47 27.52 10.21
C ASP A 282 -26.04 27.65 11.63
N GLY A 283 -25.94 26.59 12.44
CA GLY A 283 -26.53 26.54 13.78
C GLY A 283 -28.03 26.23 13.79
N GLN A 284 -28.65 26.01 12.64
CA GLN A 284 -30.06 25.61 12.54
C GLN A 284 -30.21 24.08 12.46
N PRO A 285 -31.39 23.53 12.83
CA PRO A 285 -31.68 22.12 12.61
C PRO A 285 -31.59 21.74 11.13
N ALA A 286 -30.90 20.64 10.85
CA ALA A 286 -30.77 20.08 9.51
C ALA A 286 -31.32 18.64 9.47
N THR A 287 -31.27 18.05 8.28
CA THR A 287 -31.67 16.67 8.04
C THR A 287 -30.45 15.85 7.62
N LEU A 288 -30.20 14.75 8.30
CA LEU A 288 -29.30 13.70 7.85
C LEU A 288 -30.08 12.71 7.00
N TYR A 289 -29.70 12.59 5.73
CA TYR A 289 -30.19 11.57 4.81
C TYR A 289 -29.31 10.33 4.96
N ALA A 290 -29.82 9.32 5.69
CA ALA A 290 -29.16 8.03 5.81
C ALA A 290 -29.42 7.21 4.55
N CYS A 291 -28.38 7.00 3.75
CA CYS A 291 -28.43 6.31 2.47
C CYS A 291 -28.10 4.82 2.63
N LEU A 292 -28.43 4.02 1.60
CA LEU A 292 -28.13 2.59 1.58
C LEU A 292 -26.63 2.31 1.65
N ASP A 293 -25.85 3.10 0.92
CA ASP A 293 -24.40 3.17 1.10
C ASP A 293 -24.08 4.19 2.22
N PRO A 294 -23.46 3.76 3.35
CA PRO A 294 -23.09 4.67 4.43
C PRO A 294 -22.18 5.82 3.98
N GLU A 295 -21.33 5.62 2.97
CA GLU A 295 -20.45 6.67 2.44
C GLU A 295 -21.23 7.78 1.74
N MET A 296 -22.46 7.50 1.29
CA MET A 296 -23.37 8.45 0.64
C MET A 296 -24.34 9.11 1.64
N SER A 297 -24.27 8.78 2.94
CA SER A 297 -25.13 9.41 3.95
C SER A 297 -24.67 10.84 4.22
N SER A 298 -25.57 11.82 4.20
CA SER A 298 -25.19 13.24 4.03
C SER A 298 -26.21 14.18 4.66
N THR A 299 -25.81 15.40 5.01
CA THR A 299 -26.76 16.47 5.38
C THR A 299 -27.37 17.17 4.16
N LEU A 300 -26.77 16.95 2.99
CA LEU A 300 -27.28 17.38 1.71
C LEU A 300 -28.19 16.29 1.14
N ALA A 301 -29.29 16.69 0.50
CA ALA A 301 -30.20 15.72 -0.11
C ALA A 301 -29.55 15.08 -1.36
N PRO A 302 -29.58 13.75 -1.52
CA PRO A 302 -29.09 13.10 -2.74
C PRO A 302 -29.82 13.61 -3.99
N LEU A 303 -29.12 13.63 -5.12
CA LEU A 303 -29.73 13.92 -6.42
C LEU A 303 -30.69 12.79 -6.83
N PRO A 304 -31.70 13.10 -7.69
CA PRO A 304 -32.54 12.05 -8.27
C PRO A 304 -31.72 10.99 -9.02
N PRO A 305 -32.12 9.70 -9.03
CA PRO A 305 -31.37 8.62 -9.69
C PRO A 305 -31.02 8.88 -11.15
N GLU A 306 -31.89 9.60 -11.87
CA GLU A 306 -31.72 10.03 -13.27
C GLU A 306 -30.46 10.90 -13.48
N GLN A 307 -30.05 11.64 -12.45
CA GLN A 307 -28.92 12.58 -12.46
C GLN A 307 -27.65 11.97 -11.85
N LEU A 308 -27.75 10.76 -11.28
CA LEU A 308 -26.62 10.08 -10.65
C LEU A 308 -25.88 9.16 -11.62
N PRO A 309 -24.55 9.03 -11.48
CA PRO A 309 -23.79 7.96 -12.11
C PRO A 309 -24.40 6.60 -11.77
N GLU A 310 -24.45 5.68 -12.73
CA GLU A 310 -25.14 4.40 -12.59
C GLU A 310 -24.71 3.62 -11.34
N GLY A 311 -23.40 3.51 -11.10
CA GLY A 311 -22.84 2.83 -9.93
C GLY A 311 -23.15 3.47 -8.58
N LYS A 312 -23.65 4.71 -8.55
CA LYS A 312 -24.01 5.43 -7.31
C LYS A 312 -25.52 5.46 -7.05
N ARG A 313 -26.36 5.08 -8.01
CA ARG A 313 -27.83 5.15 -7.91
C ARG A 313 -28.39 4.33 -6.75
N GLN A 314 -27.92 3.09 -6.62
CA GLN A 314 -28.37 2.20 -5.55
C GLN A 314 -27.90 2.70 -4.18
N GLY A 315 -26.62 3.07 -4.07
CA GLY A 315 -26.04 3.59 -2.83
C GLY A 315 -26.70 4.87 -2.33
N ALA A 316 -27.13 5.77 -3.23
CA ALA A 316 -27.82 7.02 -2.89
C ALA A 316 -29.28 6.86 -2.42
N GLN A 317 -29.82 5.64 -2.39
CA GLN A 317 -31.18 5.41 -1.94
C GLN A 317 -31.31 5.78 -0.46
N VAL A 318 -32.13 6.79 -0.15
CA VAL A 318 -32.41 7.20 1.23
C VAL A 318 -33.23 6.14 1.94
N LEU A 319 -32.66 5.56 3.00
CA LEU A 319 -33.32 4.59 3.90
C LEU A 319 -34.09 5.29 5.02
N ALA A 320 -33.55 6.39 5.54
CA ALA A 320 -34.17 7.18 6.60
C ALA A 320 -33.74 8.65 6.52
N THR A 321 -34.60 9.55 7.00
CA THR A 321 -34.26 10.95 7.25
C THR A 321 -34.29 11.20 8.75
N LEU A 322 -33.17 11.65 9.31
CA LEU A 322 -33.01 11.85 10.73
C LEU A 322 -32.77 13.36 11.00
N PRO A 323 -33.37 13.95 12.05
CA PRO A 323 -33.00 15.29 12.45
C PRO A 323 -31.56 15.29 12.98
N ILE A 324 -30.77 16.29 12.61
CA ILE A 324 -29.42 16.51 13.13
C ILE A 324 -29.25 18.00 13.44
N ASN A 325 -28.56 18.30 14.53
CA ASN A 325 -28.25 19.68 14.87
C ASN A 325 -26.97 20.09 14.15
N THR A 326 -27.00 21.26 13.52
CA THR A 326 -25.78 21.90 13.05
C THR A 326 -25.25 22.86 14.10
N ILE A 327 -23.94 23.09 14.08
CA ILE A 327 -23.26 24.02 14.99
C ILE A 327 -22.56 25.07 14.12
N ALA A 328 -22.89 26.35 14.33
CA ALA A 328 -22.15 27.44 13.71
C ALA A 328 -20.74 27.49 14.29
N LEU A 329 -19.73 27.57 13.43
CA LEU A 329 -18.33 27.52 13.84
C LEU A 329 -17.97 28.68 14.79
N ASP A 330 -18.51 29.88 14.54
CA ASP A 330 -18.35 31.05 15.42
C ASP A 330 -19.06 30.93 16.78
N SER A 331 -19.93 29.93 16.95
CA SER A 331 -20.66 29.68 18.21
C SER A 331 -19.98 28.65 19.11
N ILE A 332 -18.84 28.08 18.72
CA ILE A 332 -18.12 27.11 19.53
C ILE A 332 -17.39 27.83 20.67
N GLU A 333 -17.91 27.69 21.90
CA GLU A 333 -17.26 28.20 23.10
C GLU A 333 -15.97 27.43 23.40
N GLY A 334 -14.89 28.15 23.75
CA GLY A 334 -13.60 27.55 24.11
C GLY A 334 -12.69 27.20 22.93
N LEU A 335 -13.09 27.48 21.68
CA LEU A 335 -12.20 27.38 20.52
C LEU A 335 -11.26 28.60 20.49
N GLU A 336 -10.10 28.49 21.16
CA GLU A 336 -9.13 29.59 21.25
C GLU A 336 -8.46 29.91 19.90
N SER A 337 -8.20 28.88 19.09
CA SER A 337 -7.60 29.02 17.75
C SER A 337 -7.96 27.82 16.88
N LEU A 338 -8.07 28.06 15.57
CA LEU A 338 -8.29 27.04 14.55
C LEU A 338 -7.18 27.17 13.50
N ASP A 339 -6.28 26.20 13.43
CA ASP A 339 -5.15 26.24 12.49
C ASP A 339 -5.51 25.59 11.15
N TRP A 340 -6.29 24.50 11.16
CA TRP A 340 -6.64 23.71 9.98
C TRP A 340 -8.12 23.31 9.97
N LEU A 341 -8.88 23.78 8.97
CA LEU A 341 -10.27 23.37 8.76
C LEU A 341 -10.36 22.39 7.59
N ILE A 342 -11.08 21.27 7.78
CA ILE A 342 -11.35 20.23 6.78
C ILE A 342 -12.86 20.12 6.58
N LEU A 343 -13.30 20.39 5.35
CA LEU A 343 -14.70 20.29 4.92
C LEU A 343 -14.82 19.24 3.81
N ASP A 344 -15.76 18.32 3.96
CA ASP A 344 -16.07 17.34 2.93
C ASP A 344 -17.01 17.91 1.86
N ASP A 345 -17.41 17.05 0.92
CA ASP A 345 -18.37 17.38 -0.14
C ASP A 345 -19.79 16.90 0.17
N LEU A 346 -20.04 16.28 1.32
CA LEU A 346 -21.34 15.73 1.72
C LEU A 346 -22.04 16.57 2.78
N ASN A 347 -21.44 17.66 3.24
CA ASN A 347 -22.09 18.61 4.13
C ASN A 347 -22.01 20.02 3.54
N ASP A 348 -22.87 20.94 4.03
CA ASP A 348 -22.94 22.31 3.51
C ASP A 348 -21.70 23.12 3.96
N ALA A 349 -20.59 22.93 3.24
CA ALA A 349 -19.33 23.61 3.52
C ALA A 349 -19.47 25.14 3.47
N MET A 350 -20.36 25.67 2.61
CA MET A 350 -20.56 27.11 2.50
C MET A 350 -21.24 27.68 3.74
N ALA A 351 -22.24 26.97 4.29
CA ALA A 351 -22.85 27.35 5.56
C ALA A 351 -21.82 27.40 6.70
N VAL A 352 -20.87 26.45 6.76
CA VAL A 352 -19.77 26.46 7.74
C VAL A 352 -18.88 27.69 7.59
N LEU A 353 -18.49 28.01 6.35
CA LEU A 353 -17.63 29.15 6.05
C LEU A 353 -18.32 30.48 6.39
N GLU A 354 -19.58 30.66 5.97
CA GLU A 354 -20.37 31.87 6.20
C GLU A 354 -20.69 32.11 7.68
N ASN A 355 -20.75 31.05 8.50
CA ASN A 355 -21.00 31.13 9.95
C ASN A 355 -19.74 30.84 10.79
N GLY A 356 -18.56 31.04 10.18
CA GLY A 356 -17.25 30.80 10.78
C GLY A 356 -16.25 31.92 10.55
N GLU A 357 -16.68 33.09 10.05
CA GLU A 357 -15.79 34.17 9.64
C GLU A 357 -14.86 34.65 10.77
N ASN A 358 -15.36 34.70 12.01
CA ASN A 358 -14.55 35.14 13.15
C ASN A 358 -13.53 34.08 13.56
N ALA A 359 -13.94 32.81 13.66
CA ALA A 359 -13.08 31.69 13.99
C ALA A 359 -11.99 31.46 12.92
N LEU A 360 -12.30 31.74 11.64
CA LEU A 360 -11.41 31.52 10.51
C LEU A 360 -10.40 32.65 10.25
N LYS A 361 -10.53 33.75 10.98
CA LYS A 361 -9.70 34.97 10.81
C LYS A 361 -8.20 34.71 10.95
N ASP A 362 -7.79 33.76 11.79
CA ASP A 362 -6.39 33.41 12.03
C ASP A 362 -6.02 32.00 11.53
N THR A 363 -6.94 31.32 10.84
CA THR A 363 -6.74 29.98 10.28
C THR A 363 -5.67 29.92 9.21
N LEU A 364 -4.83 28.89 9.30
CA LEU A 364 -3.61 28.74 8.51
C LEU A 364 -3.86 27.95 7.23
N LEU A 365 -4.84 27.05 7.21
CA LEU A 365 -5.15 26.24 6.05
C LEU A 365 -6.63 25.83 6.07
N ILE A 366 -7.30 26.00 4.93
CA ILE A 366 -8.65 25.46 4.73
C ILE A 366 -8.61 24.46 3.58
N GLN A 367 -9.12 23.27 3.83
CA GLN A 367 -9.27 22.19 2.87
C GLN A 367 -10.76 21.98 2.63
N VAL A 368 -11.19 22.10 1.38
CA VAL A 368 -12.59 21.85 1.00
C VAL A 368 -12.61 20.80 -0.09
N ARG A 369 -13.31 19.70 0.13
CA ARG A 369 -13.53 18.72 -0.93
C ARG A 369 -14.54 19.26 -1.93
N ILE A 370 -14.14 19.31 -3.19
CA ILE A 370 -14.94 19.80 -4.30
C ILE A 370 -15.44 18.61 -5.11
N ALA A 371 -16.75 18.52 -5.28
CA ALA A 371 -17.37 17.53 -6.16
C ALA A 371 -17.38 18.05 -7.61
N PHE A 372 -16.73 17.32 -8.52
CA PHE A 372 -16.78 17.55 -9.97
C PHE A 372 -17.86 16.71 -10.65
N GLN A 373 -18.25 15.60 -10.02
CA GLN A 373 -19.42 14.79 -10.37
C GLN A 373 -20.38 14.76 -9.18
N PRO A 374 -21.27 15.77 -9.05
CA PRO A 374 -22.14 15.88 -7.89
C PRO A 374 -23.08 14.69 -7.76
N THR A 375 -23.23 14.22 -6.53
CA THR A 375 -24.17 13.19 -6.10
C THR A 375 -25.27 13.74 -5.19
N HIS A 376 -25.09 14.93 -4.62
CA HIS A 376 -26.03 15.59 -3.73
C HIS A 376 -26.33 17.02 -4.20
N LYS A 377 -27.47 17.55 -3.76
CA LYS A 377 -27.85 18.94 -4.02
C LYS A 377 -26.93 19.88 -3.25
N ARG A 378 -26.49 20.96 -3.91
CA ARG A 378 -25.67 22.03 -3.29
C ARG A 378 -24.35 21.54 -2.69
N GLN A 379 -23.74 20.51 -3.27
CA GLN A 379 -22.37 20.15 -2.88
C GLN A 379 -21.40 21.30 -3.13
N PRO A 380 -20.33 21.40 -2.34
CA PRO A 380 -19.33 22.46 -2.50
C PRO A 380 -18.74 22.45 -3.90
N ASN A 381 -18.76 23.62 -4.54
CA ASN A 381 -18.14 23.83 -5.83
C ASN A 381 -16.99 24.83 -5.72
N LEU A 382 -16.04 24.72 -6.65
CA LEU A 382 -14.81 25.52 -6.60
C LEU A 382 -15.08 27.02 -6.70
N ALA A 383 -16.07 27.44 -7.51
CA ALA A 383 -16.33 28.85 -7.78
C ALA A 383 -16.83 29.58 -6.53
N GLU A 384 -17.80 29.02 -5.83
CA GLU A 384 -18.32 29.57 -4.57
C GLU A 384 -17.27 29.55 -3.47
N ALA A 385 -16.57 28.42 -3.30
CA ALA A 385 -15.50 28.32 -2.33
C ALA A 385 -14.39 29.35 -2.61
N GLN A 386 -13.88 29.44 -3.83
CA GLN A 386 -12.86 30.42 -4.21
C GLN A 386 -13.33 31.86 -4.01
N HIS A 387 -14.57 32.18 -4.36
CA HIS A 387 -15.12 33.51 -4.17
C HIS A 387 -15.19 33.90 -2.69
N TRP A 388 -15.62 32.99 -1.82
CA TRP A 388 -15.59 33.21 -0.38
C TRP A 388 -14.16 33.36 0.12
N MET A 389 -13.26 32.45 -0.25
CA MET A 389 -11.86 32.44 0.18
C MET A 389 -11.13 33.74 -0.17
N ALA A 390 -11.30 34.25 -1.39
CA ALA A 390 -10.65 35.47 -1.86
C ALA A 390 -11.06 36.70 -1.04
N ARG A 391 -12.34 36.80 -0.63
CA ARG A 391 -12.84 37.90 0.21
C ARG A 391 -12.33 37.84 1.65
N HIS A 392 -11.93 36.65 2.11
CA HIS A 392 -11.48 36.39 3.49
C HIS A 392 -9.97 36.18 3.60
N GLY A 393 -9.21 36.69 2.63
CA GLY A 393 -7.74 36.68 2.69
C GLY A 393 -7.13 35.29 2.55
N PHE A 394 -7.76 34.41 1.78
CA PHE A 394 -7.21 33.13 1.34
C PHE A 394 -7.05 33.10 -0.19
N ARG A 395 -6.20 32.19 -0.67
CA ARG A 395 -5.97 31.93 -2.09
C ARG A 395 -5.97 30.43 -2.35
N PHE A 396 -6.51 30.03 -3.49
CA PHE A 396 -6.36 28.67 -3.99
C PHE A 396 -4.88 28.37 -4.25
N TYR A 397 -4.40 27.22 -3.79
CA TYR A 397 -3.02 26.78 -3.99
C TYR A 397 -2.91 25.60 -4.96
N ARG A 398 -3.58 24.49 -4.65
CA ARG A 398 -3.62 23.30 -5.52
C ARG A 398 -4.81 22.40 -5.19
N PHE A 399 -5.07 21.43 -6.07
CA PHE A 399 -5.81 20.22 -5.72
C PHE A 399 -4.90 19.20 -5.04
N ASN A 400 -5.48 18.48 -4.09
CA ASN A 400 -4.92 17.34 -3.37
C ASN A 400 -5.93 16.19 -3.42
N ASP A 401 -5.49 14.94 -3.22
CA ASP A 401 -6.39 13.77 -3.17
C ASP A 401 -7.44 13.72 -4.30
N MET A 402 -6.97 13.84 -5.55
CA MET A 402 -7.83 13.77 -6.73
C MET A 402 -8.33 12.33 -6.92
N GLN A 403 -9.65 12.15 -6.91
CA GLN A 403 -10.31 10.87 -7.11
C GLN A 403 -10.92 10.81 -8.51
N TYR A 404 -10.72 9.69 -9.18
CA TYR A 404 -11.20 9.46 -10.54
C TYR A 404 -12.10 8.24 -10.61
N SER A 405 -13.09 8.28 -11.50
CA SER A 405 -13.94 7.14 -11.84
C SER A 405 -13.34 6.32 -12.98
N CYS A 406 -13.41 5.00 -12.84
CA CYS A 406 -13.11 4.06 -13.92
C CYS A 406 -14.42 3.50 -14.48
N TYR A 407 -14.59 3.60 -15.80
CA TYR A 407 -15.76 3.07 -16.52
C TYR A 407 -15.54 1.66 -17.05
N LEU A 408 -14.30 1.17 -17.00
CA LEU A 408 -14.00 -0.21 -17.37
C LEU A 408 -14.52 -1.12 -16.25
N PRO A 409 -15.15 -2.27 -16.59
CA PRO A 409 -15.71 -3.14 -15.58
C PRO A 409 -14.62 -3.73 -14.67
N ASP A 410 -15.03 -4.22 -13.50
CA ASP A 410 -14.09 -4.74 -12.49
C ASP A 410 -13.35 -6.01 -12.92
N ASP A 411 -13.83 -6.69 -13.97
CA ASP A 411 -13.16 -7.84 -14.60
C ASP A 411 -11.98 -7.44 -15.50
N VAL A 412 -11.82 -6.14 -15.80
CA VAL A 412 -10.63 -5.63 -16.48
C VAL A 412 -9.49 -5.53 -15.47
N PRO A 413 -8.29 -6.09 -15.76
CA PRO A 413 -7.13 -6.01 -14.89
C PRO A 413 -6.84 -4.56 -14.45
N SER A 414 -6.55 -4.33 -13.18
CA SER A 414 -6.35 -2.99 -12.60
C SER A 414 -5.28 -2.16 -13.32
N GLU A 415 -4.24 -2.81 -13.84
CA GLU A 415 -3.16 -2.19 -14.62
C GLU A 415 -3.62 -1.65 -15.99
N GLN A 416 -4.70 -2.22 -16.54
CA GLN A 416 -5.32 -1.81 -17.79
C GLN A 416 -6.53 -0.89 -17.55
N ARG A 417 -7.04 -0.85 -16.31
CA ARG A 417 -8.08 0.08 -15.93
C ARG A 417 -7.54 1.51 -15.95
N GLN A 418 -8.30 2.39 -16.58
CA GLN A 418 -7.98 3.80 -16.66
C GLN A 418 -9.12 4.61 -16.06
N ALA A 419 -8.87 5.17 -14.88
CA ALA A 419 -9.77 6.14 -14.27
C ALA A 419 -9.47 7.52 -14.86
N THR A 420 -10.42 8.07 -15.62
CA THR A 420 -10.19 9.29 -16.42
C THR A 420 -11.12 10.45 -16.08
N GLU A 421 -12.28 10.17 -15.49
CA GLU A 421 -13.21 11.21 -15.07
C GLU A 421 -12.92 11.63 -13.64
N LEU A 422 -12.56 12.89 -13.43
CA LEU A 422 -12.37 13.46 -12.10
C LEU A 422 -13.72 13.53 -11.38
N VAL A 423 -13.83 12.86 -10.23
CA VAL A 423 -15.04 12.80 -9.41
C VAL A 423 -15.02 13.89 -8.35
N ALA A 424 -13.92 13.98 -7.61
CA ALA A 424 -13.75 14.95 -6.54
C ALA A 424 -12.27 15.19 -6.24
N ALA A 425 -11.95 16.34 -5.68
CA ALA A 425 -10.61 16.65 -5.20
C ALA A 425 -10.65 17.62 -4.01
N ASP A 426 -9.65 17.55 -3.15
CA ASP A 426 -9.51 18.48 -2.04
C ASP A 426 -8.83 19.77 -2.54
N ALA A 427 -9.56 20.87 -2.56
CA ALA A 427 -9.02 22.19 -2.84
C ALA A 427 -8.33 22.73 -1.58
N LEU A 428 -7.02 22.98 -1.68
CA LEU A 428 -6.25 23.57 -0.59
C LEU A 428 -6.19 25.09 -0.75
N PHE A 429 -6.63 25.78 0.29
CA PHE A 429 -6.61 27.24 0.40
C PHE A 429 -5.59 27.67 1.45
N LEU A 430 -4.62 28.48 1.03
CA LEU A 430 -3.61 29.06 1.90
C LEU A 430 -3.94 30.53 2.14
N PRO A 431 -3.43 31.16 3.22
CA PRO A 431 -3.50 32.60 3.41
C PRO A 431 -2.99 33.34 2.17
N SER A 432 -3.65 34.46 1.83
CA SER A 432 -3.21 35.36 0.77
C SER A 432 -1.80 35.89 1.07
N HIS A 433 -1.11 36.40 0.06
CA HIS A 433 0.22 36.98 0.28
C HIS A 433 0.19 38.12 1.31
N GLU A 434 -0.81 39.00 1.22
CA GLU A 434 -1.04 40.10 2.17
C GLU A 434 -1.25 39.60 3.60
N ARG A 435 -2.02 38.52 3.76
CA ARG A 435 -2.23 37.89 5.08
C ARG A 435 -0.95 37.27 5.60
N MET A 436 -0.19 36.57 4.76
CA MET A 436 1.11 36.00 5.14
C MET A 436 2.14 37.05 5.54
N ASP A 437 2.06 38.28 5.02
CA ASP A 437 3.00 39.37 5.35
C ASP A 437 2.82 39.89 6.79
N VAL A 438 1.63 39.73 7.38
CA VAL A 438 1.31 40.19 8.75
C VAL A 438 1.23 39.05 9.77
N MET A 439 1.44 37.80 9.35
CA MET A 439 1.40 36.64 10.24
C MET A 439 2.60 36.60 11.19
N GLN A 440 2.35 36.12 12.40
CA GLN A 440 3.41 35.94 13.40
C GLN A 440 4.27 34.71 13.09
N GLU A 441 5.51 34.70 13.60
CA GLU A 441 6.44 33.59 13.45
C GLU A 441 5.81 32.23 13.84
N ALA A 442 5.07 32.19 14.94
CA ALA A 442 4.41 30.96 15.42
C ALA A 442 3.41 30.41 14.38
N GLN A 443 2.63 31.29 13.74
CA GLN A 443 1.68 30.92 12.69
C GLN A 443 2.40 30.44 11.43
N LEU A 444 3.47 31.12 11.01
CA LEU A 444 4.27 30.73 9.86
C LEU A 444 4.94 29.36 10.06
N LYS A 445 5.44 29.08 11.27
CA LYS A 445 5.99 27.76 11.64
C LYS A 445 4.95 26.66 11.59
N LYS A 446 3.77 26.88 12.18
CA LYS A 446 2.64 25.92 12.12
C LYS A 446 2.20 25.66 10.69
N LEU A 447 2.06 26.70 9.86
CA LEU A 447 1.71 26.58 8.45
C LEU A 447 2.77 25.78 7.68
N ALA A 448 4.05 26.11 7.84
CA ALA A 448 5.13 25.37 7.20
C ALA A 448 5.18 23.90 7.63
N PHE A 449 4.92 23.62 8.92
CA PHE A 449 4.82 22.26 9.43
C PHE A 449 3.63 21.51 8.82
N LEU A 450 2.44 22.12 8.74
CA LEU A 450 1.28 21.53 8.08
C LEU A 450 1.56 21.17 6.63
N LEU A 451 2.09 22.13 5.86
CA LEU A 451 2.45 21.97 4.45
C LEU A 451 3.42 20.81 4.26
N HIS A 452 4.48 20.75 5.08
CA HIS A 452 5.48 19.69 5.02
C HIS A 452 4.92 18.32 5.44
N THR A 453 4.36 18.24 6.64
CA THR A 453 4.06 17.00 7.35
C THR A 453 2.81 16.33 6.81
N VAL A 454 1.75 17.11 6.55
CA VAL A 454 0.45 16.57 6.12
C VAL A 454 0.40 16.43 4.60
N PHE A 455 0.88 17.43 3.87
CA PHE A 455 0.66 17.53 2.43
C PHE A 455 1.91 17.24 1.58
N SER A 456 3.07 16.98 2.21
CA SER A 456 4.36 16.81 1.53
C SER A 456 4.77 17.99 0.63
N ILE A 457 4.29 19.20 0.94
CA ILE A 457 4.60 20.45 0.23
C ILE A 457 5.85 21.08 0.85
N ARG A 458 7.02 20.79 0.27
CA ARG A 458 8.32 21.18 0.87
C ARG A 458 8.80 22.56 0.44
N ASP A 459 8.52 22.95 -0.79
CA ASP A 459 8.91 24.23 -1.39
C ASP A 459 8.15 25.40 -0.74
N MET A 460 6.83 25.30 -0.60
CA MET A 460 6.03 26.33 0.05
C MET A 460 6.29 26.40 1.56
N ALA A 461 6.58 25.26 2.20
CA ALA A 461 7.07 25.27 3.58
C ALA A 461 8.38 26.08 3.70
N TYR A 462 9.35 25.88 2.80
CA TYR A 462 10.58 26.69 2.75
C TYR A 462 10.29 28.18 2.53
N VAL A 463 9.46 28.52 1.54
CA VAL A 463 9.08 29.91 1.26
C VAL A 463 8.41 30.56 2.47
N THR A 464 7.59 29.80 3.19
CA THR A 464 6.91 30.25 4.42
C THR A 464 7.91 30.52 5.54
N LEU A 465 8.87 29.61 5.77
CA LEU A 465 9.90 29.79 6.80
C LEU A 465 10.82 30.98 6.50
N ARG A 466 11.19 31.16 5.23
CA ARG A 466 12.09 32.24 4.79
C ARG A 466 11.52 33.63 5.05
N ARG A 467 10.20 33.77 5.18
CA ARG A 467 9.54 35.06 5.48
C ARG A 467 9.92 35.64 6.83
N PHE A 468 10.29 34.80 7.81
CA PHE A 468 10.70 35.27 9.13
C PHE A 468 12.18 35.00 9.42
N ASP A 469 12.77 33.92 8.92
CA ASP A 469 14.18 33.59 9.17
C ASP A 469 14.80 32.78 8.02
N GLU A 470 15.72 33.42 7.29
CA GLU A 470 16.43 32.81 6.16
C GLU A 470 17.41 31.70 6.59
N ILE A 471 18.01 31.82 7.78
CA ILE A 471 18.90 30.80 8.34
C ILE A 471 18.08 29.59 8.75
N TYR A 472 16.96 29.79 9.44
CA TYR A 472 16.04 28.72 9.83
C TYR A 472 15.48 27.97 8.60
N ALA A 473 15.10 28.69 7.55
CA ALA A 473 14.65 28.10 6.29
C ALA A 473 15.77 27.33 5.57
N SER A 474 17.01 27.82 5.61
CA SER A 474 18.17 27.10 5.06
C SER A 474 18.47 25.83 5.85
N ASN A 475 18.37 25.87 7.18
CA ASN A 475 18.51 24.70 8.06
C ASN A 475 17.44 23.65 7.76
N TYR A 476 16.20 24.07 7.49
CA TYR A 476 15.14 23.18 7.01
C TYR A 476 15.55 22.47 5.71
N LEU A 477 16.05 23.18 4.69
CA LEU A 477 16.49 22.55 3.43
C LEU A 477 17.64 21.54 3.63
N GLN A 478 18.59 21.86 4.52
CA GLN A 478 19.67 20.94 4.89
C GLN A 478 19.12 19.70 5.60
N ALA A 479 18.23 19.90 6.57
CA ALA A 479 17.56 18.80 7.26
C ALA A 479 16.69 17.96 6.32
N MET A 480 16.17 18.53 5.24
CA MET A 480 15.45 17.76 4.22
C MET A 480 16.38 17.07 3.22
N GLY A 481 17.69 17.34 3.26
CA GLY A 481 18.66 16.80 2.30
C GLY A 481 18.53 17.42 0.90
N ILE A 482 17.80 18.53 0.78
CA ILE A 482 17.59 19.25 -0.47
C ILE A 482 18.80 20.14 -0.78
N ARG A 483 19.47 20.66 0.25
CA ARG A 483 20.69 21.45 0.13
C ARG A 483 21.84 20.76 0.87
N LYS A 484 22.98 20.58 0.20
CA LYS A 484 24.21 20.09 0.87
C LYS A 484 24.68 21.11 1.91
N LYS A 485 25.22 20.63 3.02
CA LYS A 485 25.87 21.47 4.03
C LYS A 485 27.15 22.02 3.40
N LEU A 486 27.24 23.35 3.21
CA LEU A 486 28.48 23.96 2.73
C LEU A 486 29.52 23.84 3.85
N ASN A 487 30.58 23.08 3.61
CA ASN A 487 31.76 23.11 4.46
C ASN A 487 32.49 24.44 4.22
N PRO A 488 32.89 25.20 5.25
CA PRO A 488 33.66 26.45 5.07
C PRO A 488 35.07 26.27 4.46
N LEU A 489 35.41 25.09 3.94
CA LEU A 489 36.71 24.73 3.38
C LEU A 489 36.64 24.39 1.88
N GLU A 490 35.47 24.46 1.25
CA GLU A 490 35.29 24.18 -0.19
C GLU A 490 35.16 25.45 -1.06
N GLU A 491 35.77 26.57 -0.64
CA GLU A 491 35.90 27.77 -1.50
C GLU A 491 37.07 27.69 -2.50
N GLY A 492 37.75 26.56 -2.58
CA GLY A 492 38.81 26.36 -3.57
C GLY A 492 38.83 24.93 -4.03
N LEU A 493 38.01 24.61 -5.03
CA LEU A 493 38.23 23.59 -6.07
C LEU A 493 36.91 23.42 -6.82
N ASP A 494 36.58 24.41 -7.66
CA ASP A 494 35.62 24.22 -8.74
C ASP A 494 36.45 24.14 -10.02
N MET A 495 36.45 22.98 -10.68
CA MET A 495 36.72 22.79 -12.11
C MET A 495 36.48 21.31 -12.48
N ALA A 496 35.51 21.13 -13.38
CA ALA A 496 35.29 19.98 -14.27
C ALA A 496 34.72 18.67 -13.65
N ASP A 497 33.45 18.35 -13.95
CA ASP A 497 33.13 17.53 -15.12
C ASP A 497 31.60 17.35 -15.32
N ASN A 498 31.17 17.56 -16.56
CA ASN A 498 29.86 17.19 -17.09
C ASN A 498 29.79 15.68 -17.31
N PHE A 499 28.65 15.02 -17.06
CA PHE A 499 28.12 13.98 -17.95
C PHE A 499 26.60 13.75 -17.79
N SER A 500 25.91 14.02 -18.91
CA SER A 500 24.63 13.54 -19.46
C SER A 500 23.57 12.84 -18.58
N GLU A 501 22.36 13.41 -18.61
CA GLU A 501 21.08 12.70 -18.53
C GLU A 501 20.84 11.88 -19.81
N ALA A 502 20.35 10.65 -19.64
CA ALA A 502 19.66 9.89 -20.68
C ALA A 502 18.55 9.02 -20.06
N ASP A 503 17.38 9.15 -20.68
CA ASP A 503 16.12 8.40 -20.62
C ASP A 503 16.07 7.02 -19.91
N ALA A 504 15.01 6.83 -19.13
CA ALA A 504 14.34 5.53 -18.98
C ALA A 504 12.83 5.71 -18.70
N LYS A 505 12.01 5.64 -19.76
CA LYS A 505 10.59 5.32 -19.70
C LYS A 505 10.40 3.79 -19.70
N GLY A 506 9.50 3.31 -18.84
CA GLY A 506 8.66 2.14 -19.08
C GLY A 506 9.12 0.81 -18.46
N LYS A 507 8.31 0.31 -17.52
CA LYS A 507 7.67 -1.02 -17.57
C LYS A 507 6.60 -1.11 -16.48
N GLY A 508 5.42 -1.57 -16.89
CA GLY A 508 4.25 -1.81 -16.05
C GLY A 508 4.49 -2.95 -15.06
N ASP A 509 3.79 -2.85 -13.96
CA ASP A 509 3.93 -3.66 -12.76
C ASP A 509 3.05 -4.91 -12.89
N ASP A 510 3.56 -5.96 -13.53
CA ASP A 510 2.96 -7.30 -13.58
C ASP A 510 3.03 -7.93 -12.16
N SER A 511 2.16 -7.54 -11.24
CA SER A 511 2.18 -8.10 -9.90
C SER A 511 1.30 -9.37 -9.83
N ILE A 512 1.93 -10.48 -9.45
CA ILE A 512 1.34 -11.83 -9.26
C ILE A 512 0.08 -11.82 -8.39
N SER A 513 -0.11 -10.77 -7.56
CA SER A 513 -1.21 -10.65 -6.60
C SER A 513 -2.59 -10.48 -7.24
N SER A 514 -2.71 -9.82 -8.41
CA SER A 514 -4.03 -9.53 -9.01
C SER A 514 -4.60 -10.72 -9.78
N MET A 515 -3.74 -11.56 -10.37
CA MET A 515 -4.13 -12.75 -11.14
C MET A 515 -4.58 -13.91 -10.24
N LEU A 516 -4.23 -13.86 -8.96
CA LEU A 516 -4.56 -14.86 -7.95
C LEU A 516 -6.06 -14.86 -7.63
N ASP A 517 -6.69 -13.70 -7.48
CA ASP A 517 -8.07 -13.59 -6.99
C ASP A 517 -9.12 -14.13 -7.99
N ASP A 518 -8.84 -14.10 -9.29
CA ASP A 518 -9.74 -14.61 -10.35
C ASP A 518 -9.68 -16.14 -10.53
N LEU A 519 -8.62 -16.79 -10.07
CA LEU A 519 -8.47 -18.26 -10.07
C LEU A 519 -9.05 -18.92 -8.81
N LEU A 520 -9.32 -18.10 -7.78
CA LEU A 520 -9.74 -18.53 -6.45
C LEU A 520 -11.26 -18.47 -6.25
N ARG A 521 -12.01 -18.03 -7.27
CA ARG A 521 -13.47 -18.17 -7.41
C ARG A 521 -13.80 -19.36 -8.30
#